data_AF-A0A2Y8ZTN0-F1
#
_entry.id   AF-A0A2Y8ZTN0-F1
#
_cell.length_a   1.000
_cell.length_b   1.000
_cell.length_c   1.000
_cell.angle_alpha   90.00
_cell.angle_beta   90.00
_cell.angle_gamma   90.00
#
_symmetry.space_group_name_H-M   'P 1'
#
loop_
_entity.id
_entity.type
_entity.pdbx_description
1 polymer ?
#
loop_
_entity_poly.entity_id
_entity_poly.type
_entity_poly.pdbx_seq_one_letter_code
_entity_poly.pdbx_strand_id
1 'polypeptide(L)'
;MKASRALAAVAAVGFASLAWGGTAPAHADTNGCPSGYVCIYPSNSWGTPSLKFYNYGATNLSNVVGTHRVFNNQTGGAIVQLCTAYNGGGCGAAQAPGWYADVDLTPINSVNLAAQAPANNQTAAFNFFRSIGYTREQAAGVVGNLMQESGTSVNPGAVQPGGPGRGIAQWSVGDRWDTLVSWAQSRGEDPWALQTQLEFIQHELDTQGWLGKSQLTSATTVYDATVAFEDNYERCGDCQTSTRVSYATQVYNAHP
;
A
#
# COMPACT_ATOMS: atom_id res chain seq x y z
N MET A 1 33.79 61.26 13.69
CA MET A 1 34.74 60.14 13.56
C MET A 1 34.42 59.16 14.68
N LYS A 2 34.04 57.89 14.50
CA LYS A 2 33.92 56.98 13.36
C LYS A 2 32.77 56.02 13.67
N ALA A 3 31.97 55.70 12.65
CA ALA A 3 31.14 54.51 12.66
C ALA A 3 32.04 53.28 12.48
N SER A 4 31.75 52.17 13.16
CA SER A 4 32.20 50.84 12.72
C SER A 4 31.15 49.79 13.11
N ARG A 5 30.48 49.31 12.06
CA ARG A 5 29.80 48.02 12.01
C ARG A 5 30.86 46.91 11.87
N ALA A 6 30.63 45.75 12.49
CA ALA A 6 30.94 44.42 11.95
C ALA A 6 30.45 43.37 12.97
N LEU A 7 29.29 42.76 12.74
CA LEU A 7 29.12 41.43 12.11
C LEU A 7 29.56 40.28 13.03
N ALA A 8 28.60 39.78 13.80
CA ALA A 8 28.65 38.45 14.38
C ALA A 8 28.62 37.43 13.22
N ALA A 9 29.69 36.67 13.07
CA ALA A 9 29.73 35.55 12.15
C ALA A 9 28.82 34.44 12.70
N VAL A 10 27.68 34.21 12.05
CA VAL A 10 26.90 32.99 12.22
C VAL A 10 27.73 31.87 11.62
N ALA A 11 28.26 30.98 12.45
CA ALA A 11 28.83 29.73 11.99
C ALA A 11 27.69 28.88 11.42
N ALA A 12 27.57 28.87 10.09
CA ALA A 12 26.75 27.90 9.40
C ALA A 12 27.34 26.52 9.68
N VAL A 13 26.65 25.71 10.48
CA VAL A 13 26.93 24.29 10.58
C VAL A 13 26.60 23.70 9.21
N GLY A 14 27.62 23.48 8.40
CA GLY A 14 27.49 22.80 7.13
C GLY A 14 27.02 21.37 7.40
N PHE A 15 25.80 21.05 6.98
CA PHE A 15 25.40 19.66 6.81
C PHE A 15 26.28 19.08 5.72
N ALA A 16 27.33 18.35 6.11
CA ALA A 16 27.97 17.41 5.22
C ALA A 16 26.91 16.38 4.85
N SER A 17 26.37 16.50 3.64
CA SER A 17 25.57 15.44 3.02
C SER A 17 26.46 14.21 2.92
N LEU A 18 26.27 13.28 3.86
CA LEU A 18 26.63 11.88 3.63
C LEU A 18 25.81 11.45 2.41
N ALA A 19 26.45 11.39 1.24
CA ALA A 19 25.89 10.70 0.10
C ALA A 19 25.85 9.22 0.48
N TRP A 20 24.65 8.72 0.79
CA TRP A 20 24.42 7.29 0.90
C TRP A 20 24.48 6.73 -0.52
N GLY A 21 25.70 6.43 -0.99
CA GLY A 21 25.95 5.66 -2.22
C GLY A 21 25.65 4.18 -2.05
N GLY A 22 24.64 3.84 -1.26
CA GLY A 22 24.13 2.47 -1.17
C GLY A 22 23.19 2.23 -2.32
N THR A 23 23.64 1.53 -3.36
CA THR A 23 22.73 0.87 -4.29
C THR A 23 21.85 -0.06 -3.47
N ALA A 24 20.53 0.12 -3.51
CA ALA A 24 19.59 -0.89 -3.02
C ALA A 24 20.00 -2.24 -3.63
N PRO A 25 19.96 -3.36 -2.87
CA PRO A 25 20.36 -4.65 -3.40
C PRO A 25 19.57 -4.90 -4.68
N ALA A 26 20.29 -5.17 -5.78
CA ALA A 26 19.66 -5.53 -7.04
C ALA A 26 18.75 -6.74 -6.75
N HIS A 27 17.46 -6.61 -7.00
CA HIS A 27 16.54 -7.74 -6.93
C HIS A 27 17.08 -8.81 -7.87
N ALA A 28 17.12 -10.07 -7.43
CA ALA A 28 17.83 -11.11 -8.18
C ALA A 28 16.99 -11.62 -9.37
N ASP A 29 17.69 -12.10 -10.40
CA ASP A 29 17.09 -12.93 -11.43
C ASP A 29 16.50 -14.17 -10.76
N THR A 30 15.19 -14.38 -10.92
CA THR A 30 14.45 -15.42 -10.20
C THR A 30 13.74 -16.31 -11.20
N ASN A 31 13.96 -17.62 -11.11
CA ASN A 31 13.39 -18.61 -12.03
C ASN A 31 13.67 -18.33 -13.53
N GLY A 32 14.79 -17.70 -13.86
CA GLY A 32 15.13 -17.30 -15.24
C GLY A 32 14.40 -16.06 -15.74
N CYS A 33 13.59 -15.42 -14.89
CA CYS A 33 13.04 -14.09 -15.11
C CYS A 33 14.00 -13.03 -14.60
N PRO A 34 14.51 -12.12 -15.44
CA PRO A 34 15.42 -11.09 -14.96
C PRO A 34 14.75 -10.11 -14.02
N SER A 35 15.53 -9.49 -13.15
CA SER A 35 15.02 -8.39 -12.33
C SER A 35 14.50 -7.23 -13.17
N GLY A 36 13.34 -6.68 -12.78
CA GLY A 36 12.68 -5.61 -13.54
C GLY A 36 11.70 -6.11 -14.60
N TYR A 37 11.54 -7.43 -14.77
CA TYR A 37 10.71 -8.01 -15.82
C TYR A 37 9.47 -8.73 -15.28
N VAL A 38 8.42 -8.74 -16.10
CA VAL A 38 7.36 -9.75 -16.02
C VAL A 38 7.68 -10.87 -17.00
N CYS A 39 7.48 -12.11 -16.59
CA CYS A 39 7.76 -13.28 -17.39
C CYS A 39 6.56 -14.20 -17.48
N ILE A 40 6.29 -14.70 -18.69
CA ILE A 40 5.31 -15.77 -18.93
C ILE A 40 6.08 -17.03 -19.30
N TYR A 41 5.75 -18.15 -18.67
CA TYR A 41 6.38 -19.44 -18.92
C TYR A 41 5.55 -20.27 -19.92
N PRO A 42 6.15 -21.21 -20.66
CA PRO A 42 5.42 -22.05 -21.63
C PRO A 42 4.26 -22.86 -21.05
N SER A 43 4.25 -23.11 -19.73
CA SER A 43 3.25 -23.88 -18.99
C SER A 43 3.15 -23.37 -17.55
N ASN A 44 2.36 -24.04 -16.70
CA ASN A 44 2.23 -23.78 -15.26
C ASN A 44 3.41 -24.32 -14.42
N SER A 45 4.63 -24.29 -14.96
CA SER A 45 5.85 -24.80 -14.32
C SER A 45 7.00 -23.82 -14.47
N TRP A 46 7.93 -23.87 -13.51
CA TRP A 46 9.16 -23.10 -13.60
C TRP A 46 10.08 -23.68 -14.68
N GLY A 47 10.78 -22.81 -15.40
CA GLY A 47 11.63 -23.18 -16.53
C GLY A 47 12.23 -21.95 -17.18
N THR A 48 12.40 -21.97 -18.51
CA THR A 48 12.78 -20.76 -19.25
C THR A 48 11.53 -20.00 -19.66
N PRO A 49 11.38 -18.70 -19.33
CA PRO A 49 10.25 -17.90 -19.80
C PRO A 49 10.17 -17.85 -21.33
N SER A 50 8.97 -18.02 -21.89
CA SER A 50 8.72 -17.83 -23.33
C SER A 50 8.58 -16.35 -23.70
N LEU A 51 8.07 -15.53 -22.77
CA LEU A 51 7.89 -14.09 -22.98
C LEU A 51 8.43 -13.32 -21.77
N LYS A 52 9.02 -12.15 -22.04
CA LYS A 52 9.58 -11.24 -21.03
C LYS A 52 9.19 -9.80 -21.38
N PHE A 53 8.68 -9.05 -20.40
CA PHE A 53 8.19 -7.69 -20.57
C PHE A 53 8.88 -6.76 -19.55
N TYR A 54 9.41 -5.64 -20.03
CA TYR A 54 10.13 -4.65 -19.19
C TYR A 54 9.49 -3.26 -19.25
N ASN A 55 9.07 -2.84 -20.44
CA ASN A 55 8.53 -1.50 -20.65
C ASN A 55 7.11 -1.40 -20.09
N TYR A 56 6.83 -0.29 -19.41
CA TYR A 56 5.47 0.04 -18.98
C TYR A 56 4.54 0.33 -20.17
N GLY A 57 3.25 0.08 -19.95
CA GLY A 57 2.20 0.14 -20.95
C GLY A 57 1.68 -1.24 -21.34
N ALA A 58 0.68 -1.24 -22.23
CA ALA A 58 0.06 -2.45 -22.71
C ALA A 58 0.85 -3.09 -23.85
N THR A 59 1.05 -4.40 -23.77
CA THR A 59 1.59 -5.23 -24.85
C THR A 59 0.58 -6.30 -25.23
N ASN A 60 0.19 -6.35 -26.50
CA ASN A 60 -0.74 -7.35 -27.01
C ASN A 60 -0.08 -8.73 -27.05
N LEU A 61 -0.82 -9.74 -26.60
CA LEU A 61 -0.44 -11.13 -26.73
C LEU A 61 -1.04 -11.70 -28.02
N SER A 62 -0.34 -12.67 -28.61
CA SER A 62 -0.82 -13.40 -29.77
C SER A 62 -0.42 -14.86 -29.64
N ASN A 63 -1.36 -15.77 -29.87
CA ASN A 63 -1.14 -17.23 -29.83
C ASN A 63 -0.59 -17.75 -28.48
N VAL A 64 -0.97 -17.12 -27.36
CA VAL A 64 -0.69 -17.61 -26.00
C VAL A 64 -1.97 -18.22 -25.47
N VAL A 65 -2.04 -19.55 -25.39
CA VAL A 65 -3.28 -20.29 -25.09
C VAL A 65 -3.03 -21.38 -24.06
N GLY A 66 -4.05 -21.67 -23.26
CA GLY A 66 -3.98 -22.61 -22.15
C GLY A 66 -3.36 -22.00 -20.90
N THR A 67 -3.08 -22.84 -19.91
CA THR A 67 -2.58 -22.40 -18.61
C THR A 67 -1.08 -22.14 -18.63
N HIS A 68 -0.70 -20.91 -18.30
CA HIS A 68 0.68 -20.45 -18.19
C HIS A 68 0.96 -19.88 -16.81
N ARG A 69 2.20 -20.00 -16.35
CA ARG A 69 2.69 -19.23 -15.21
C ARG A 69 3.05 -17.82 -15.65
N VAL A 70 2.53 -16.82 -14.94
CA VAL A 70 2.91 -15.41 -15.08
C VAL A 70 3.59 -14.97 -13.80
N PHE A 71 4.83 -14.53 -13.88
CA PHE A 71 5.63 -14.10 -12.73
C PHE A 71 6.02 -12.63 -12.89
N ASN A 72 5.76 -11.82 -11.87
CA ASN A 72 6.19 -10.44 -11.82
C ASN A 72 7.51 -10.36 -11.03
N ASN A 73 8.65 -10.30 -11.72
CA ASN A 73 9.96 -10.05 -11.12
C ASN A 73 10.38 -8.58 -11.22
N GLN A 74 9.42 -7.67 -11.41
CA GLN A 74 9.69 -6.24 -11.45
C GLN A 74 10.08 -5.72 -10.06
N THR A 75 10.52 -4.47 -9.98
CA THR A 75 10.96 -3.84 -8.73
C THR A 75 10.24 -2.53 -8.47
N GLY A 76 10.38 -1.99 -7.27
CA GLY A 76 9.95 -0.62 -6.98
C GLY A 76 8.44 -0.41 -7.08
N GLY A 77 7.62 -1.42 -6.76
CA GLY A 77 6.15 -1.32 -6.74
C GLY A 77 5.46 -1.53 -8.11
N ALA A 78 6.24 -1.86 -9.14
CA ALA A 78 5.70 -2.09 -10.47
C ALA A 78 4.77 -3.31 -10.52
N ILE A 79 3.63 -3.14 -11.18
CA ILE A 79 2.60 -4.18 -11.29
C ILE A 79 2.48 -4.69 -12.73
N VAL A 80 1.85 -5.86 -12.85
CA VAL A 80 1.28 -6.34 -14.10
C VAL A 80 -0.19 -6.68 -13.95
N GLN A 81 -0.98 -6.35 -14.97
CA GLN A 81 -2.35 -6.82 -15.11
C GLN A 81 -2.48 -7.65 -16.37
N LEU A 82 -3.33 -8.68 -16.29
CA LEU A 82 -3.78 -9.46 -17.44
C LEU A 82 -5.10 -8.90 -17.94
N CYS A 83 -5.19 -8.62 -19.23
CA CYS A 83 -6.28 -7.85 -19.80
C CYS A 83 -6.99 -8.64 -20.90
N THR A 84 -8.31 -8.72 -20.82
CA THR A 84 -9.14 -9.52 -21.74
C THR A 84 -9.36 -8.83 -23.08
N ALA A 85 -9.04 -7.54 -23.22
CA ALA A 85 -9.01 -6.85 -24.50
C ALA A 85 -7.58 -6.48 -24.91
N TYR A 86 -7.41 -6.15 -26.19
CA TYR A 86 -6.17 -5.58 -26.69
C TYR A 86 -5.91 -4.19 -26.11
N ASN A 87 -4.65 -3.76 -26.14
CA ASN A 87 -4.17 -2.44 -25.74
C ASN A 87 -4.53 -2.06 -24.29
N GLY A 88 -4.57 -3.04 -23.38
CA GLY A 88 -4.79 -2.80 -21.96
C GLY A 88 -6.25 -2.54 -21.57
N GLY A 89 -7.22 -2.94 -22.40
CA GLY A 89 -8.64 -2.88 -22.04
C GLY A 89 -9.07 -4.08 -21.18
N GLY A 90 -9.96 -3.86 -20.22
CA GLY A 90 -10.55 -4.93 -19.41
C GLY A 90 -9.53 -5.66 -18.51
N CYS A 91 -8.57 -4.92 -17.96
CA CYS A 91 -7.55 -5.47 -17.08
C CYS A 91 -8.13 -5.96 -15.74
N GLY A 92 -7.76 -7.18 -15.36
CA GLY A 92 -8.10 -7.76 -14.06
C GLY A 92 -7.25 -7.22 -12.91
N ALA A 93 -7.18 -7.99 -11.83
CA ALA A 93 -6.39 -7.63 -10.65
C ALA A 93 -4.91 -7.42 -10.99
N ALA A 94 -4.29 -6.45 -10.31
CA ALA A 94 -2.86 -6.19 -10.41
C ALA A 94 -2.07 -7.22 -9.60
N GLN A 95 -1.05 -7.80 -10.25
CA GLN A 95 -0.07 -8.68 -9.64
C GLN A 95 1.16 -7.87 -9.23
N ALA A 96 1.45 -7.84 -7.94
CA ALA A 96 2.59 -7.13 -7.35
C ALA A 96 3.94 -7.82 -7.63
N PRO A 97 5.07 -7.12 -7.46
CA PRO A 97 6.40 -7.74 -7.51
C PRO A 97 6.52 -8.97 -6.62
N GLY A 98 7.25 -9.98 -7.09
CA GLY A 98 7.49 -11.25 -6.39
C GLY A 98 6.34 -12.26 -6.46
N TRP A 99 5.16 -11.87 -6.95
CA TRP A 99 4.02 -12.79 -7.13
C TRP A 99 4.10 -13.53 -8.45
N TYR A 100 3.59 -14.76 -8.46
CA TYR A 100 3.22 -15.49 -9.68
C TYR A 100 1.79 -16.00 -9.60
N ALA A 101 1.18 -16.23 -10.76
CA ALA A 101 -0.11 -16.91 -10.89
C ALA A 101 -0.06 -17.89 -12.07
N ASP A 102 -0.72 -19.03 -11.92
CA ASP A 102 -0.99 -19.95 -13.03
C ASP A 102 -2.37 -19.60 -13.59
N VAL A 103 -2.40 -19.08 -14.82
CA VAL A 103 -3.60 -18.47 -15.42
C VAL A 103 -3.83 -19.08 -16.78
N ASP A 104 -5.08 -19.45 -17.09
CA ASP A 104 -5.47 -19.70 -18.48
C ASP A 104 -5.41 -18.38 -19.26
N LEU A 105 -4.44 -18.27 -20.17
CA LEU A 105 -4.21 -17.07 -20.96
C LEU A 105 -5.02 -17.07 -22.27
N THR A 106 -5.78 -18.12 -22.55
CA THR A 106 -6.69 -18.17 -23.71
C THR A 106 -7.61 -16.93 -23.84
N PRO A 107 -8.24 -16.40 -22.77
CA PRO A 107 -9.05 -15.19 -22.85
C PRO A 107 -8.25 -13.86 -22.76
N ILE A 108 -6.93 -13.92 -22.59
CA ILE A 108 -6.09 -12.74 -22.32
C ILE A 108 -5.45 -12.25 -23.63
N ASN A 109 -5.79 -11.01 -23.99
CA ASN A 109 -5.34 -10.39 -25.24
C ASN A 109 -4.19 -9.39 -25.05
N SER A 110 -3.94 -8.92 -23.82
CA SER A 110 -2.77 -8.10 -23.52
C SER A 110 -2.30 -8.21 -22.06
N VAL A 111 -1.03 -7.87 -21.84
CA VAL A 111 -0.48 -7.58 -20.51
C VAL A 111 -0.27 -6.09 -20.38
N ASN A 112 -0.62 -5.51 -19.23
CA ASN A 112 -0.39 -4.10 -18.95
C ASN A 112 0.54 -3.96 -17.75
N LEU A 113 1.76 -3.45 -18.01
CA LEU A 113 2.73 -3.18 -16.97
C LEU A 113 2.62 -1.72 -16.54
N ALA A 114 2.61 -1.44 -15.25
CA ALA A 114 2.61 -0.08 -14.73
C ALA A 114 3.66 0.10 -13.65
N ALA A 115 4.25 1.28 -13.57
CA ALA A 115 5.27 1.62 -12.58
C ALA A 115 4.76 1.50 -11.14
N GLN A 116 3.44 1.64 -10.95
CA GLN A 116 2.70 1.44 -9.72
C GLN A 116 1.30 0.96 -10.08
N ALA A 117 0.59 0.35 -9.14
CA ALA A 117 -0.86 0.22 -9.27
C ALA A 117 -1.52 1.60 -9.47
N PRO A 118 -2.65 1.70 -10.18
CA PRO A 118 -3.48 2.91 -10.12
C PRO A 118 -3.73 3.25 -8.65
N ALA A 119 -3.65 4.54 -8.28
CA ALA A 119 -3.86 4.98 -6.91
C ALA A 119 -5.23 4.47 -6.41
N ASN A 120 -5.18 3.44 -5.58
CA ASN A 120 -6.33 2.89 -4.87
C ASN A 120 -6.23 3.32 -3.41
N ASN A 121 -7.33 3.22 -2.66
CA ASN A 121 -7.35 3.77 -1.30
C ASN A 121 -6.35 3.04 -0.38
N GLN A 122 -5.97 1.79 -0.66
CA GLN A 122 -4.92 1.08 0.07
C GLN A 122 -3.56 1.77 -0.12
N THR A 123 -3.21 2.09 -1.38
CA THR A 123 -1.97 2.80 -1.73
C THR A 123 -1.98 4.22 -1.16
N ALA A 124 -3.12 4.92 -1.25
CA ALA A 124 -3.27 6.25 -0.69
C ALA A 124 -3.10 6.25 0.85
N ALA A 125 -3.75 5.32 1.54
CA ALA A 125 -3.64 5.15 2.99
C ALA A 125 -2.22 4.77 3.42
N PHE A 126 -1.58 3.83 2.72
CA PHE A 126 -0.20 3.45 2.98
C PHE A 126 0.74 4.66 2.84
N ASN A 127 0.63 5.39 1.73
CA ASN A 127 1.45 6.57 1.47
C ASN A 127 1.21 7.70 2.47
N PHE A 128 -0.03 7.87 2.94
CA PHE A 128 -0.35 8.82 4.01
C PHE A 128 0.42 8.49 5.30
N PHE A 129 0.33 7.26 5.81
CA PHE A 129 1.04 6.90 7.05
C PHE A 129 2.56 6.97 6.87
N ARG A 130 3.08 6.59 5.69
CA ARG A 130 4.49 6.76 5.36
C ARG A 130 4.92 8.22 5.34
N SER A 131 4.10 9.13 4.81
CA SER A 131 4.46 10.55 4.70
C SER A 131 4.52 11.25 6.06
N ILE A 132 3.81 10.73 7.07
CA ILE A 132 3.82 11.23 8.44
C ILE A 132 4.76 10.44 9.38
N GLY A 133 5.63 9.59 8.83
CA GLY A 133 6.78 9.01 9.53
C GLY A 133 6.66 7.56 10.02
N TYR A 134 5.57 6.85 9.70
CA TYR A 134 5.42 5.43 10.04
C TYR A 134 6.36 4.57 9.19
N THR A 135 6.85 3.45 9.72
CA THR A 135 7.59 2.46 8.94
C THR A 135 6.69 1.76 7.92
N ARG A 136 7.28 0.99 6.99
CA ARG A 136 6.50 0.22 6.00
C ARG A 136 5.63 -0.83 6.69
N GLU A 137 6.19 -1.50 7.69
CA GLU A 137 5.51 -2.50 8.50
C GLU A 137 4.32 -1.90 9.25
N GLN A 138 4.52 -0.73 9.85
CA GLN A 138 3.49 -0.02 10.61
C GLN A 138 2.36 0.47 9.71
N ALA A 139 2.69 1.14 8.60
CA ALA A 139 1.70 1.61 7.63
C ALA A 139 0.90 0.43 7.04
N ALA A 140 1.57 -0.66 6.67
CA ALA A 140 0.91 -1.86 6.18
C ALA A 140 -0.01 -2.49 7.24
N GLY A 141 0.43 -2.56 8.50
CA GLY A 141 -0.35 -3.07 9.62
C GLY A 141 -1.65 -2.30 9.84
N VAL A 142 -1.61 -0.97 9.77
CA VAL A 142 -2.81 -0.12 9.81
C VAL A 142 -3.72 -0.40 8.62
N VAL A 143 -3.20 -0.34 7.40
CA VAL A 143 -4.04 -0.50 6.19
C VAL A 143 -4.67 -1.90 6.13
N GLY A 144 -3.98 -2.96 6.57
CA GLY A 144 -4.54 -4.31 6.65
C GLY A 144 -5.74 -4.43 7.59
N ASN A 145 -5.73 -3.67 8.70
CA ASN A 145 -6.90 -3.53 9.57
C ASN A 145 -8.04 -2.80 8.88
N LEU A 146 -7.76 -1.66 8.25
CA LEU A 146 -8.79 -0.88 7.53
C LEU A 146 -9.44 -1.67 6.39
N MET A 147 -8.69 -2.57 5.74
CA MET A 147 -9.22 -3.50 4.74
C MET A 147 -10.20 -4.51 5.34
N GLN A 148 -9.97 -4.97 6.57
CA GLN A 148 -10.89 -5.86 7.28
C GLN A 148 -12.16 -5.12 7.70
N GLU A 149 -12.04 -3.86 8.11
CA GLU A 149 -13.17 -3.05 8.58
C GLU A 149 -14.08 -2.57 7.45
N SER A 150 -13.49 -2.13 6.33
CA SER A 150 -14.23 -1.42 5.28
C SER A 150 -14.23 -2.10 3.92
N GLY A 151 -13.74 -3.35 3.87
CA GLY A 151 -13.57 -4.12 2.64
C GLY A 151 -12.21 -3.92 2.01
N THR A 152 -11.83 -4.86 1.13
CA THR A 152 -10.46 -4.95 0.58
C THR A 152 -10.01 -3.68 -0.16
N SER A 153 -10.92 -2.82 -0.60
CA SER A 153 -10.65 -1.55 -1.25
C SER A 153 -10.43 -0.36 -0.30
N VAL A 154 -10.49 -0.54 1.02
CA VAL A 154 -10.45 0.54 2.04
C VAL A 154 -11.53 1.58 1.71
N ASN A 155 -12.80 1.20 1.86
CA ASN A 155 -13.93 2.02 1.43
C ASN A 155 -14.28 3.10 2.48
N PRO A 156 -14.01 4.39 2.23
CA PRO A 156 -14.36 5.44 3.19
C PRO A 156 -15.87 5.64 3.32
N GLY A 157 -16.66 5.17 2.35
CA GLY A 157 -18.12 5.15 2.39
C GLY A 157 -18.71 3.90 3.04
N ALA A 158 -17.91 3.06 3.71
CA ALA A 158 -18.42 1.84 4.32
C ALA A 158 -19.46 2.15 5.42
N VAL A 159 -20.59 1.44 5.36
CA VAL A 159 -21.68 1.53 6.33
C VAL A 159 -22.03 0.11 6.76
N GLN A 160 -21.95 -0.16 8.07
CA GLN A 160 -22.32 -1.47 8.61
C GLN A 160 -23.81 -1.75 8.35
N PRO A 161 -24.17 -2.88 7.72
CA PRO A 161 -25.56 -3.25 7.52
C PRO A 161 -26.28 -3.41 8.87
N GLY A 162 -27.27 -2.56 9.13
CA GLY A 162 -28.08 -2.60 10.36
C GLY A 162 -27.33 -2.23 11.66
N GLY A 163 -26.09 -1.75 11.56
CA GLY A 163 -25.24 -1.43 12.71
C GLY A 163 -24.66 -0.01 12.70
N PRO A 164 -23.97 0.38 13.79
CA PRO A 164 -23.48 1.74 13.96
C PRO A 164 -22.22 2.07 13.15
N GLY A 165 -21.48 1.08 12.62
CA GLY A 165 -20.16 1.30 12.01
C GLY A 165 -20.17 2.15 10.73
N ARG A 166 -19.21 3.07 10.61
CA ARG A 166 -19.03 4.01 9.49
C ARG A 166 -17.55 4.15 9.12
N GLY A 167 -17.26 4.32 7.83
CA GLY A 167 -15.93 4.67 7.34
C GLY A 167 -14.89 3.55 7.40
N ILE A 168 -13.64 3.92 7.11
CA ILE A 168 -12.52 2.98 6.94
C ILE A 168 -12.17 2.17 8.19
N ALA A 169 -12.49 2.68 9.38
CA ALA A 169 -12.26 2.02 10.67
C ALA A 169 -13.57 1.69 11.41
N GLN A 170 -14.70 1.65 10.69
CA GLN A 170 -16.02 1.29 11.24
C GLN A 170 -16.40 2.01 12.56
N TRP A 171 -16.10 3.32 12.66
CA TRP A 171 -16.48 4.12 13.83
C TRP A 171 -17.99 4.08 14.09
N SER A 172 -18.39 3.94 15.35
CA SER A 172 -19.80 3.87 15.75
C SER A 172 -20.50 5.23 15.71
N VAL A 173 -21.66 5.31 15.05
CA VAL A 173 -22.64 6.41 15.18
C VAL A 173 -23.09 6.57 16.63
N GLY A 174 -23.23 7.81 17.09
CA GLY A 174 -23.53 8.13 18.50
C GLY A 174 -22.28 8.14 19.41
N ASP A 175 -21.09 7.96 18.83
CA ASP A 175 -19.81 7.93 19.55
C ASP A 175 -18.66 8.50 18.68
N ARG A 176 -17.62 7.71 18.37
CA ARG A 176 -16.43 8.17 17.64
C ARG A 176 -16.74 8.71 16.24
N TRP A 177 -17.78 8.21 15.56
CA TRP A 177 -18.17 8.76 14.26
C TRP A 177 -18.67 10.20 14.37
N ASP A 178 -19.45 10.52 15.40
CA ASP A 178 -19.98 11.88 15.60
C ASP A 178 -18.86 12.85 15.97
N THR A 179 -17.84 12.35 16.68
CA THR A 179 -16.59 13.08 16.96
C THR A 179 -15.83 13.38 15.66
N LEU A 180 -15.66 12.38 14.79
CA LEU A 180 -15.05 12.55 13.46
C LEU A 180 -15.80 13.59 12.64
N VAL A 181 -17.13 13.49 12.57
CA VAL A 181 -17.98 14.43 11.82
C VAL A 181 -17.80 15.86 12.31
N SER A 182 -17.85 16.07 13.63
CA SER A 182 -17.68 17.40 14.23
C SER A 182 -16.26 17.94 13.97
N TRP A 183 -15.25 17.09 14.09
CA TRP A 183 -13.85 17.43 13.82
C TRP A 183 -13.63 17.84 12.36
N ALA A 184 -14.13 17.04 11.41
CA ALA A 184 -14.06 17.34 9.98
C ALA A 184 -14.79 18.67 9.63
N GLN A 185 -16.00 18.86 10.15
CA GLN A 185 -16.78 20.08 9.93
C GLN A 185 -16.07 21.33 10.45
N SER A 186 -15.39 21.24 11.60
CA SER A 186 -14.62 22.36 12.15
C SER A 186 -13.44 22.78 11.26
N ARG A 187 -12.97 21.88 10.38
CA ARG A 187 -11.89 22.09 9.42
C ARG A 187 -12.38 22.40 8.00
N GLY A 188 -13.70 22.41 7.78
CA GLY A 188 -14.30 22.55 6.45
C GLY A 188 -14.06 21.34 5.54
N GLU A 189 -13.82 20.17 6.13
CA GLU A 189 -13.52 18.92 5.42
C GLU A 189 -14.74 18.00 5.35
N ASP A 190 -14.76 17.10 4.36
CA ASP A 190 -15.79 16.08 4.23
C ASP A 190 -15.45 14.86 5.13
N PRO A 191 -16.29 14.48 6.10
CA PRO A 191 -16.06 13.29 6.94
C PRO A 191 -16.04 11.97 6.16
N TRP A 192 -16.58 11.94 4.93
CA TRP A 192 -16.55 10.77 4.06
C TRP A 192 -15.34 10.71 3.12
N ALA A 193 -14.50 11.74 3.10
CA ALA A 193 -13.27 11.70 2.32
C ALA A 193 -12.22 10.81 3.00
N LEU A 194 -11.53 9.98 2.20
CA LEU A 194 -10.48 9.09 2.69
C LEU A 194 -9.40 9.86 3.48
N GLN A 195 -8.94 10.99 2.95
CA GLN A 195 -7.91 11.81 3.57
C GLN A 195 -8.33 12.26 4.98
N THR A 196 -9.54 12.79 5.13
CA THR A 196 -10.10 13.22 6.42
C THR A 196 -10.12 12.07 7.42
N GLN A 197 -10.56 10.88 7.00
CA GLN A 197 -10.65 9.72 7.87
C GLN A 197 -9.26 9.22 8.31
N LEU A 198 -8.26 9.25 7.42
CA LEU A 198 -6.87 8.91 7.74
C LEU A 198 -6.23 9.92 8.71
N GLU A 199 -6.47 11.21 8.50
CA GLU A 199 -6.02 12.26 9.42
C GLU A 199 -6.69 12.14 10.78
N PHE A 200 -7.96 11.74 10.83
CA PHE A 200 -8.67 11.51 12.08
C PHE A 200 -8.09 10.31 12.84
N ILE A 201 -7.74 9.20 12.17
CA ILE A 201 -7.02 8.08 12.80
C ILE A 201 -5.75 8.60 13.49
N GLN A 202 -4.97 9.41 12.79
CA GLN A 202 -3.75 9.99 13.36
C GLN A 202 -4.05 10.92 14.54
N HIS A 203 -5.06 11.78 14.42
CA HIS A 203 -5.49 12.67 15.49
C HIS A 203 -5.89 11.91 16.75
N GLU A 204 -6.67 10.83 16.60
CA GLU A 204 -7.07 9.96 17.70
C GLU A 204 -5.86 9.28 18.35
N LEU A 205 -4.94 8.72 17.56
CA LEU A 205 -3.69 8.12 18.05
C LEU A 205 -2.80 9.13 18.80
N ASP A 206 -2.79 10.40 18.39
CA ASP A 206 -2.00 11.46 19.02
C ASP A 206 -2.60 11.98 20.32
N THR A 207 -3.93 12.00 20.40
CA THR A 207 -4.64 12.66 21.51
C THR A 207 -5.17 11.68 22.54
N GLN A 208 -5.30 10.40 22.19
CA GLN A 208 -5.85 9.37 23.04
C GLN A 208 -4.84 8.24 23.22
N GLY A 209 -4.00 8.34 24.25
CA GLY A 209 -2.92 7.36 24.49
C GLY A 209 -3.38 5.90 24.66
N TRP A 210 -4.65 5.68 25.03
CA TRP A 210 -5.23 4.34 25.14
C TRP A 210 -5.50 3.67 23.79
N LEU A 211 -5.46 4.40 22.67
CA LEU A 211 -5.59 3.86 21.31
C LEU A 211 -4.29 3.26 20.76
N GLY A 212 -3.24 3.19 21.58
CA GLY A 212 -2.09 2.32 21.32
C GLY A 212 -1.04 2.86 20.36
N LYS A 213 -0.93 4.19 20.19
CA LYS A 213 0.12 4.78 19.33
C LYS A 213 1.52 4.29 19.69
N SER A 214 1.86 4.19 20.98
CA SER A 214 3.17 3.70 21.43
C SER A 214 3.45 2.25 21.03
N GLN A 215 2.44 1.39 21.07
CA GLN A 215 2.53 -0.02 20.70
C GLN A 215 2.74 -0.12 19.20
N LEU A 216 1.95 0.62 18.43
CA LEU A 216 2.04 0.66 16.98
C LEU A 216 3.41 1.18 16.51
N THR A 217 3.92 2.27 17.09
CA THR A 217 5.22 2.84 16.67
C THR A 217 6.42 2.04 17.17
N SER A 218 6.23 1.15 18.14
CA SER A 218 7.27 0.20 18.60
C SER A 218 7.31 -1.08 17.75
N ALA A 219 6.28 -1.36 16.95
CA ALA A 219 6.21 -2.55 16.12
C ALA A 219 7.25 -2.50 14.99
N THR A 220 7.98 -3.61 14.83
CA THR A 220 9.04 -3.77 13.80
C THR A 220 8.69 -4.80 12.75
N THR A 221 7.56 -5.49 12.87
CA THR A 221 7.08 -6.47 11.90
C THR A 221 5.66 -6.14 11.46
N VAL A 222 5.28 -6.59 10.27
CA VAL A 222 3.89 -6.43 9.76
C VAL A 222 2.91 -7.05 10.75
N TYR A 223 3.23 -8.23 11.30
CA TYR A 223 2.40 -8.91 12.30
C TYR A 223 2.19 -8.05 13.56
N ASP A 224 3.27 -7.58 14.18
CA ASP A 224 3.18 -6.80 15.42
C ASP A 224 2.44 -5.47 15.21
N ALA A 225 2.61 -4.84 14.05
CA ALA A 225 1.91 -3.61 13.72
C ALA A 225 0.41 -3.85 13.51
N THR A 226 0.05 -4.94 12.82
CA THR A 226 -1.34 -5.35 12.64
C THR A 226 -2.01 -5.60 13.98
N VAL A 227 -1.37 -6.40 14.85
CA VAL A 227 -1.91 -6.73 16.18
C VAL A 227 -1.99 -5.50 17.08
N ALA A 228 -0.96 -4.63 17.07
CA ALA A 228 -0.99 -3.40 17.86
C ALA A 228 -2.18 -2.50 17.49
N PHE A 229 -2.49 -2.37 16.19
CA PHE A 229 -3.64 -1.58 15.76
C PHE A 229 -4.97 -2.29 16.01
N GLU A 230 -5.06 -3.61 15.79
CA GLU A 230 -6.30 -4.37 16.00
C GLU A 230 -6.73 -4.37 17.48
N ASP A 231 -5.79 -4.59 18.40
CA ASP A 231 -6.08 -4.72 19.83
C ASP A 231 -6.42 -3.37 20.46
N ASN A 232 -5.74 -2.30 20.05
CA ASN A 232 -5.82 -1.01 20.73
C ASN A 232 -6.71 0.01 20.00
N TYR A 233 -6.63 0.09 18.68
CA TYR A 233 -7.38 1.08 17.91
C TYR A 233 -8.75 0.57 17.49
N GLU A 234 -8.81 -0.62 16.89
CA GLU A 234 -10.06 -1.27 16.47
C GLU A 234 -10.80 -1.88 17.66
N ARG A 235 -10.07 -2.43 18.63
CA ARG A 235 -10.61 -3.11 19.82
C ARG A 235 -11.64 -4.17 19.45
N CYS A 236 -11.30 -4.96 18.44
CA CYS A 236 -12.17 -6.00 17.91
C CYS A 236 -12.46 -7.08 18.97
N GLY A 237 -13.68 -7.63 18.93
CA GLY A 237 -14.07 -8.76 19.79
C GLY A 237 -13.56 -10.09 19.24
N ASP A 238 -13.94 -10.41 18.00
CA ASP A 238 -13.33 -11.48 17.20
C ASP A 238 -12.51 -10.83 16.08
N CYS A 239 -11.20 -10.77 16.29
CA CYS A 239 -10.31 -9.94 15.50
C CYS A 239 -9.99 -10.47 14.12
N GLN A 240 -10.20 -11.75 13.82
CA GLN A 240 -9.82 -12.31 12.51
C GLN A 240 -8.35 -11.98 12.15
N THR A 241 -7.45 -12.03 13.14
CA THR A 241 -6.05 -11.56 13.04
C THR A 241 -5.32 -12.12 11.82
N SER A 242 -5.51 -13.41 11.49
CA SER A 242 -4.89 -14.02 10.30
C SER A 242 -5.28 -13.33 9.00
N THR A 243 -6.54 -12.88 8.89
CA THR A 243 -7.05 -12.18 7.72
C THR A 243 -6.46 -10.77 7.64
N ARG A 244 -6.43 -10.03 8.75
CA ARG A 244 -5.80 -8.71 8.84
C ARG A 244 -4.31 -8.75 8.50
N VAL A 245 -3.58 -9.73 9.02
CA VAL A 245 -2.15 -9.92 8.73
C VAL A 245 -1.93 -10.28 7.26
N SER A 246 -2.83 -11.10 6.67
CA SER A 246 -2.78 -11.39 5.23
C SER A 246 -2.96 -10.12 4.39
N TYR A 247 -3.94 -9.28 4.72
CA TYR A 247 -4.13 -7.99 4.05
C TYR A 247 -2.94 -7.04 4.26
N ALA A 248 -2.44 -6.92 5.47
CA ALA A 248 -1.26 -6.11 5.76
C ALA A 248 -0.03 -6.58 4.97
N THR A 249 0.18 -7.90 4.87
CA THR A 249 1.27 -8.50 4.07
C THR A 249 1.10 -8.19 2.58
N GLN A 250 -0.13 -8.21 2.06
CA GLN A 250 -0.41 -7.80 0.67
C GLN A 250 -0.02 -6.34 0.43
N VAL A 251 -0.43 -5.44 1.34
CA VAL A 251 -0.07 -4.01 1.26
C VAL A 251 1.44 -3.82 1.36
N TYR A 252 2.11 -4.48 2.32
CA TYR A 252 3.55 -4.38 2.51
C TYR A 252 4.34 -4.79 1.25
N ASN A 253 3.94 -5.89 0.61
CA ASN A 253 4.60 -6.43 -0.58
C ASN A 253 4.34 -5.58 -1.83
N ALA A 254 3.20 -4.88 -1.90
CA ALA A 254 2.90 -3.97 -2.99
C ALA A 254 3.74 -2.67 -2.96
N HIS A 255 4.37 -2.33 -1.82
CA HIS A 255 5.08 -1.08 -1.61
C HIS A 255 6.51 -1.31 -1.06
N PRO A 256 7.49 -1.71 -1.91
CA PRO A 256 8.88 -1.97 -1.53
C PRO A 256 9.68 -0.73 -1.13
#